data_AF-A0A946EXZ7-F1
#
_entry.id   AF-A0A946EXZ7-F1
#
_cell.length_a   1.000
_cell.length_b   1.000
_cell.length_c   1.000
_cell.angle_alpha   90.00
_cell.angle_beta   90.00
_cell.angle_gamma   90.00
#
_symmetry.space_group_name_H-M   'P 1'
#
loop_
_entity.id
_entity.type
_entity.pdbx_description
1 polymer ?
#
loop_
_entity_poly.entity_id
_entity_poly.type
_entity_poly.pdbx_seq_one_letter_code
_entity_poly.pdbx_strand_id
1 'polypeptide(L)'
;MEQTEMALQAQKARAKEQQLAAKNKELASATMHLVQKSQLIQTIDSNLQSLKSQIPGENKAEVDGLLNIIKDGGKLDDAWDTFTKQFDQVHVEFHKRITEQFPQLTKTDLKLCTYLRMNLSSKEIASLMFVSLRAVEVGRSRLRKRLGLEKEQNLIAFIQNI
;
A
#
# COMPACT_ATOMS: atom_id res chain seq x y z
N MET A 1 21.17 -22.44 36.89
CA MET A 1 21.30 -20.97 36.93
C MET A 1 21.66 -20.40 35.55
N GLU A 2 22.67 -20.94 34.87
CA GLU A 2 23.09 -20.48 33.53
C GLU A 2 22.02 -20.70 32.42
N GLN A 3 21.36 -21.87 32.40
CA GLN A 3 20.26 -22.16 31.45
C GLN A 3 19.02 -21.27 31.65
N THR A 4 18.75 -20.87 32.89
CA THR A 4 17.63 -19.98 33.25
C THR A 4 17.88 -18.53 32.84
N GLU A 5 19.13 -18.05 32.90
CA GLU A 5 19.50 -16.72 32.39
C GLU A 5 19.44 -16.64 30.87
N MET A 6 19.94 -17.67 30.17
CA MET A 6 19.83 -17.77 28.71
C MET A 6 18.36 -17.78 28.24
N ALA A 7 17.49 -18.54 28.90
CA ALA A 7 16.07 -18.58 28.58
C ALA A 7 15.38 -17.22 28.79
N LEU A 8 15.74 -16.51 29.86
CA LEU A 8 15.22 -15.18 30.16
C LEU A 8 15.69 -14.13 29.15
N GLN A 9 16.95 -14.19 28.72
CA GLN A 9 17.47 -13.32 27.66
C GLN A 9 16.79 -13.59 26.31
N ALA A 10 16.60 -14.86 25.94
CA ALA A 10 15.91 -15.23 24.70
C ALA A 10 14.45 -14.75 24.70
N GLN A 11 13.75 -14.87 25.84
CA GLN A 11 12.38 -14.38 25.97
C GLN A 11 12.30 -12.84 25.83
N LYS A 12 13.23 -12.10 26.44
CA LYS A 12 13.32 -10.64 26.30
C LYS A 12 13.64 -10.22 24.86
N ALA A 13 14.54 -10.92 24.17
CA ALA A 13 14.85 -10.66 22.77
C ALA A 13 13.62 -10.87 21.88
N ARG A 14 12.90 -11.98 22.07
CA ARG A 14 11.67 -12.30 21.32
C ARG A 14 10.55 -11.30 21.56
N ALA A 15 10.36 -10.86 22.81
CA ALA A 15 9.37 -9.82 23.14
C ALA A 15 9.74 -8.48 22.48
N LYS A 16 11.02 -8.13 22.46
CA LYS A 16 11.52 -6.92 21.80
C LYS A 16 11.32 -6.97 20.28
N GLU A 17 11.57 -8.12 19.65
CA GLU A 17 11.28 -8.35 18.23
C GLU A 17 9.79 -8.25 17.92
N GLN A 18 8.92 -8.82 18.75
CA GLN A 18 7.48 -8.70 18.59
C GLN A 18 6.99 -7.26 18.72
N GLN A 19 7.56 -6.51 19.67
CA GLN A 19 7.24 -5.09 19.86
C GLN A 19 7.73 -4.25 18.67
N LEU A 20 8.92 -4.53 18.15
CA LEU A 20 9.45 -3.94 16.91
C LEU A 20 8.53 -4.24 15.73
N ALA A 21 8.12 -5.50 15.56
CA ALA A 21 7.20 -5.90 14.50
C ALA A 21 5.83 -5.20 14.61
N ALA A 22 5.29 -5.05 15.82
CA ALA A 22 4.03 -4.34 16.06
C ALA A 22 4.16 -2.84 15.72
N LYS A 23 5.25 -2.20 16.17
CA LYS A 23 5.53 -0.78 15.87
C LYS A 23 5.79 -0.53 14.39
N ASN A 24 6.45 -1.47 13.72
CA ASN A 24 6.66 -1.45 12.27
C ASN A 24 5.34 -1.56 11.51
N LYS A 25 4.42 -2.43 11.98
CA LYS A 25 3.09 -2.54 11.39
C LYS A 25 2.28 -1.26 11.57
N GLU A 26 2.38 -0.64 12.74
CA GLU A 26 1.70 0.61 13.06
C GLU A 26 2.23 1.78 12.19
N LEU A 27 3.55 1.90 12.07
CA LEU A 27 4.21 2.90 11.23
C LEU A 27 3.87 2.70 9.75
N ALA A 28 3.97 1.47 9.26
CA ALA A 28 3.62 1.14 7.89
C ALA A 28 2.15 1.48 7.61
N SER A 29 1.23 1.20 8.54
CA SER A 29 -0.19 1.56 8.43
C SER A 29 -0.41 3.07 8.37
N ALA A 30 0.27 3.85 9.24
CA ALA A 30 0.13 5.30 9.27
C ALA A 30 0.63 5.96 7.98
N THR A 31 1.81 5.55 7.50
CA THR A 31 2.37 6.05 6.23
C THR A 31 1.52 5.60 5.05
N MET A 32 0.90 4.43 5.14
CA MET A 32 -0.03 3.94 4.14
C MET A 32 -1.30 4.80 4.02
N HIS A 33 -1.82 5.32 5.13
CA HIS A 33 -2.92 6.28 5.11
C HIS A 33 -2.54 7.62 4.45
N LEU A 34 -1.28 8.04 4.56
CA LEU A 34 -0.79 9.25 3.87
C LEU A 34 -0.73 9.02 2.35
N VAL A 35 -0.21 7.87 1.92
CA VAL A 35 -0.22 7.47 0.49
C VAL A 35 -1.63 7.46 -0.08
N GLN A 36 -2.58 6.90 0.66
CA GLN A 36 -3.99 6.89 0.29
C GLN A 36 -4.54 8.28 0.07
N LYS A 37 -4.35 9.17 1.04
CA LYS A 37 -4.84 10.53 0.97
C LYS A 37 -4.30 11.23 -0.28
N SER A 38 -3.02 11.05 -0.59
CA SER A 38 -2.40 11.53 -1.82
C SER A 38 -3.10 10.98 -3.08
N GLN A 39 -3.31 9.66 -3.16
CA GLN A 39 -3.97 9.04 -4.32
C GLN A 39 -5.42 9.51 -4.50
N LEU A 40 -6.16 9.70 -3.42
CA LEU A 40 -7.53 10.25 -3.46
C LEU A 40 -7.51 11.68 -4.01
N ILE A 41 -6.63 12.54 -3.51
CA ILE A 41 -6.48 13.92 -3.98
C ILE A 41 -6.16 13.93 -5.47
N GLN A 42 -5.23 13.09 -5.95
CA GLN A 42 -4.92 12.96 -7.37
C GLN A 42 -6.12 12.48 -8.20
N THR A 43 -6.92 11.55 -7.68
CA THR A 43 -8.11 11.04 -8.38
C THR A 43 -9.18 12.12 -8.49
N ILE A 44 -9.41 12.88 -7.41
CA ILE A 44 -10.34 14.02 -7.40
C ILE A 44 -9.85 15.09 -8.37
N ASP A 45 -8.56 15.43 -8.36
CA ASP A 45 -7.95 16.36 -9.32
C ASP A 45 -8.22 15.92 -10.76
N SER A 46 -7.86 14.68 -11.11
CA SER A 46 -8.05 14.14 -12.47
C SER A 46 -9.51 14.16 -12.90
N ASN A 47 -10.44 13.77 -12.03
CA ASN A 47 -11.87 13.76 -12.32
C ASN A 47 -12.39 15.20 -12.53
N LEU A 48 -12.03 16.14 -11.66
CA LEU A 48 -12.42 17.55 -11.80
C LEU A 48 -11.82 18.19 -13.05
N GLN A 49 -10.56 17.91 -13.39
CA GLN A 49 -9.93 18.37 -14.63
C GLN A 49 -10.69 17.86 -15.86
N SER A 50 -11.12 16.58 -15.86
CA SER A 50 -11.91 16.01 -16.97
C SER A 50 -13.28 16.65 -17.11
N LEU A 51 -13.89 17.07 -15.99
CA LEU A 51 -15.19 17.73 -15.97
C LEU A 51 -15.10 19.21 -16.31
N LYS A 52 -13.96 19.87 -16.05
CA LYS A 52 -13.75 21.30 -16.33
C LYS A 52 -14.08 21.70 -17.77
N SER A 53 -13.87 20.81 -18.74
CA SER A 53 -14.19 21.04 -20.15
C SER A 53 -15.69 21.00 -20.46
N GLN A 54 -16.50 20.42 -19.57
CA GLN A 54 -17.95 20.23 -19.73
C GLN A 54 -18.77 21.25 -18.91
N ILE A 55 -18.11 22.11 -18.11
CA ILE A 55 -18.77 23.03 -17.20
C ILE A 55 -19.07 24.38 -17.90
N PRO A 56 -20.32 24.89 -17.83
CA PRO A 56 -20.70 26.21 -18.32
C PRO A 56 -19.85 27.34 -17.70
N GLY A 57 -19.63 28.42 -18.46
CA GLY A 57 -18.65 29.47 -18.13
C GLY A 57 -18.84 30.15 -16.77
N GLU A 58 -20.07 30.22 -16.25
CA GLU A 58 -20.41 30.81 -14.94
C GLU A 58 -19.79 30.05 -13.75
N ASN A 59 -19.64 28.73 -13.84
CA ASN A 59 -19.14 27.90 -12.73
C ASN A 59 -17.63 27.57 -12.87
N LYS A 60 -16.96 28.05 -13.93
CA LYS A 60 -15.53 27.75 -14.18
C LYS A 60 -14.61 28.29 -13.08
N ALA A 61 -14.89 29.49 -12.58
CA ALA A 61 -14.07 30.14 -11.56
C ALA A 61 -14.07 29.37 -10.23
N GLU A 62 -15.22 28.82 -9.85
CA GLU A 62 -15.38 28.03 -8.62
C GLU A 62 -14.67 26.68 -8.73
N VAL A 63 -14.76 26.03 -9.90
CA VAL A 63 -14.04 24.79 -10.20
C VAL A 63 -12.54 25.01 -10.22
N ASP A 64 -12.07 26.13 -10.77
CA ASP A 64 -10.65 26.51 -10.73
C ASP A 64 -10.17 26.79 -9.31
N GLY A 65 -11.02 27.37 -8.46
CA GLY A 65 -10.77 27.51 -7.02
C GLY A 65 -10.59 26.16 -6.33
N LEU A 66 -11.49 25.20 -6.59
CA LEU A 66 -11.41 23.84 -6.04
C LEU A 66 -10.16 23.10 -6.53
N LEU A 67 -9.82 23.21 -7.82
CA LEU A 67 -8.61 22.61 -8.39
C LEU A 67 -7.34 23.19 -7.75
N ASN A 68 -7.31 24.49 -7.44
CA ASN A 68 -6.18 25.10 -6.74
C ASN A 68 -6.05 24.60 -5.29
N ILE A 69 -7.16 24.47 -4.56
CA ILE A 69 -7.18 23.90 -3.19
C ILE A 69 -6.65 22.45 -3.21
N ILE A 70 -7.07 21.66 -4.19
CA ILE A 70 -6.65 20.27 -4.37
C ILE A 70 -5.17 20.19 -4.73
N LYS A 71 -4.68 21.04 -5.64
CA LYS A 71 -3.27 21.15 -5.98
C LYS A 71 -2.41 21.51 -4.77
N ASP A 72 -2.85 22.45 -3.96
CA ASP A 72 -2.11 22.85 -2.76
C ASP A 72 -2.14 21.76 -1.68
N GLY A 73 -3.24 21.00 -1.57
CA GLY A 73 -3.31 19.81 -0.73
C GLY A 73 -2.48 18.61 -1.25
N GLY A 74 -2.25 18.54 -2.57
CA GLY A 74 -1.52 17.47 -3.27
C GLY A 74 0.00 17.68 -3.39
N LYS A 75 0.51 18.91 -3.22
CA LYS A 75 1.96 19.22 -3.20
C LYS A 75 2.75 18.55 -2.05
N LEU A 76 2.08 17.74 -1.23
CA LEU A 76 2.68 16.85 -0.22
C LEU A 76 3.14 15.49 -0.80
N ASP A 77 3.26 15.37 -2.13
CA ASP A 77 3.60 14.13 -2.84
C ASP A 77 5.08 13.72 -2.70
N ASP A 78 5.42 13.24 -1.50
CA ASP A 78 6.55 12.36 -1.18
C ASP A 78 6.07 11.08 -0.46
N ALA A 79 4.74 10.89 -0.32
CA ALA A 79 4.15 9.87 0.54
C ALA A 79 4.46 8.44 0.06
N TRP A 80 4.44 8.19 -1.26
CA TRP A 80 4.74 6.86 -1.80
C TRP A 80 6.22 6.51 -1.68
N ASP A 81 7.13 7.44 -1.99
CA ASP A 81 8.56 7.19 -1.86
C ASP A 81 8.99 7.10 -0.40
N THR A 82 8.38 7.89 0.49
CA THR A 82 8.55 7.77 1.95
C THR A 82 8.02 6.44 2.45
N PHE A 83 6.86 6.00 1.96
CA PHE A 83 6.32 4.67 2.24
C PHE A 83 7.27 3.57 1.78
N THR A 84 7.74 3.58 0.54
CA THR A 84 8.64 2.55 0.02
C THR A 84 9.91 2.46 0.85
N LYS A 85 10.51 3.61 1.23
CA LYS A 85 11.68 3.64 2.12
C LYS A 85 11.39 3.00 3.48
N GLN A 86 10.27 3.32 4.13
CA GLN A 86 9.90 2.74 5.43
C GLN A 86 9.49 1.28 5.32
N PHE A 87 8.81 0.92 4.23
CA PHE A 87 8.41 -0.44 3.95
C PHE A 87 9.65 -1.32 3.73
N ASP A 88 10.63 -0.87 2.96
CA ASP A 88 11.87 -1.62 2.71
C ASP A 88 12.75 -1.75 3.97
N GLN A 89 12.66 -0.82 4.94
CA GLN A 89 13.30 -0.98 6.25
C GLN A 89 12.71 -2.15 7.06
N VAL A 90 11.42 -2.43 6.88
CA VAL A 90 10.70 -3.49 7.61
C VAL A 90 10.70 -4.81 6.83
N HIS A 91 10.54 -4.73 5.52
CA HIS A 91 10.42 -5.83 4.58
C HIS A 91 11.60 -5.83 3.63
N VAL A 92 12.79 -5.98 4.22
CA VAL A 92 14.08 -5.92 3.54
C VAL A 92 14.05 -6.74 2.26
N GLU A 93 14.35 -6.05 1.15
CA GLU A 93 14.42 -6.58 -0.22
C GLU A 93 13.12 -7.13 -0.82
N PHE A 94 11.95 -7.00 -0.19
CA PHE A 94 10.71 -7.53 -0.78
C PHE A 94 10.41 -6.93 -2.17
N HIS A 95 10.46 -5.60 -2.30
CA HIS A 95 10.24 -4.95 -3.61
C HIS A 95 11.25 -5.39 -4.65
N LYS A 96 12.53 -5.49 -4.27
CA LYS A 96 13.59 -5.99 -5.14
C LYS A 96 13.29 -7.42 -5.59
N ARG A 97 13.06 -8.35 -4.65
CA ARG A 97 12.80 -9.77 -4.97
C ARG A 97 11.55 -9.96 -5.83
N ILE A 98 10.45 -9.26 -5.53
CA ILE A 98 9.22 -9.42 -6.29
C ILE A 98 9.30 -8.81 -7.69
N THR A 99 10.05 -7.71 -7.86
CA THR A 99 10.27 -7.11 -9.18
C THR A 99 11.27 -7.90 -10.03
N GLU A 100 12.28 -8.52 -9.40
CA GLU A 100 13.23 -9.42 -10.07
C GLU A 100 12.55 -10.74 -10.49
N GLN A 101 11.74 -11.35 -9.63
CA GLN A 101 11.04 -12.60 -9.94
C GLN A 101 9.86 -12.41 -10.90
N PHE A 102 9.16 -11.27 -10.83
CA PHE A 102 7.95 -11.00 -11.60
C PHE A 102 8.00 -9.62 -12.27
N PRO A 103 8.90 -9.41 -13.25
CA PRO A 103 9.11 -8.11 -13.92
C PRO A 103 7.89 -7.61 -14.70
N GLN A 104 6.94 -8.49 -15.03
CA GLN A 104 5.67 -8.17 -15.71
C GLN A 104 4.63 -7.48 -14.81
N LEU A 105 4.86 -7.40 -13.51
CA LEU A 105 3.92 -6.77 -12.58
C LEU A 105 3.84 -5.26 -12.83
N THR A 106 2.62 -4.75 -12.89
CA THR A 106 2.38 -3.31 -13.00
C THR A 106 2.58 -2.63 -11.65
N LYS A 107 2.71 -1.29 -11.65
CA LYS A 107 2.73 -0.50 -10.40
C LYS A 107 1.54 -0.81 -9.48
N THR A 108 0.35 -1.05 -10.05
CA THR A 108 -0.85 -1.41 -9.29
C THR A 108 -0.76 -2.81 -8.69
N ASP A 109 -0.15 -3.76 -9.39
CA ASP A 109 0.07 -5.10 -8.83
C ASP A 109 1.10 -5.06 -7.71
N LEU A 110 2.19 -4.31 -7.88
CA LEU A 110 3.21 -4.13 -6.86
C LEU A 110 2.58 -3.52 -5.60
N LYS A 111 1.77 -2.46 -5.74
CA LYS A 111 0.96 -1.89 -4.64
C LYS A 111 0.11 -2.95 -3.94
N LEU A 112 -0.62 -3.76 -4.71
CA LEU A 112 -1.44 -4.84 -4.16
C LEU A 112 -0.59 -5.88 -3.41
N CYS A 113 0.55 -6.29 -3.96
CA CYS A 113 1.50 -7.19 -3.30
C CYS A 113 2.01 -6.61 -1.99
N THR A 114 2.32 -5.31 -1.94
CA THR A 114 2.75 -4.64 -0.71
C THR A 114 1.68 -4.75 0.38
N TYR A 115 0.42 -4.51 0.04
CA TYR A 115 -0.68 -4.63 1.03
C TYR A 115 -0.93 -6.06 1.48
N LEU A 116 -0.76 -7.03 0.58
CA LEU A 116 -0.83 -8.45 0.91
C LEU A 116 0.34 -8.87 1.82
N ARG A 117 1.54 -8.30 1.60
CA ARG A 117 2.72 -8.52 2.44
C ARG A 117 2.54 -7.93 3.84
N MET A 118 1.79 -6.85 3.96
CA MET A 118 1.35 -6.28 5.24
C MET A 118 0.20 -7.07 5.90
N ASN A 119 -0.26 -8.16 5.27
CA ASN A 119 -1.35 -9.01 5.72
C ASN A 119 -2.70 -8.26 5.89
N LEU A 120 -2.99 -7.33 4.98
CA LEU A 120 -4.23 -6.58 4.99
C LEU A 120 -5.39 -7.37 4.35
N SER A 121 -6.58 -7.18 4.88
CA SER A 121 -7.81 -7.75 4.35
C SER A 121 -8.24 -7.05 3.04
N SER A 122 -9.04 -7.72 2.21
CA SER A 122 -9.55 -7.12 0.98
C SER A 122 -10.40 -5.86 1.23
N LYS A 123 -11.05 -5.74 2.40
CA LYS A 123 -11.82 -4.55 2.79
C LYS A 123 -10.92 -3.37 3.12
N GLU A 124 -9.86 -3.62 3.88
CA GLU A 124 -8.83 -2.61 4.16
C GLU A 124 -8.21 -2.17 2.84
N ILE A 125 -7.72 -3.11 2.01
CA ILE A 125 -7.14 -2.82 0.69
C ILE A 125 -8.07 -2.00 -0.20
N ALA A 126 -9.37 -2.32 -0.24
CA ALA A 126 -10.35 -1.57 -1.02
C ALA A 126 -10.43 -0.11 -0.57
N SER A 127 -10.45 0.11 0.74
CA SER A 127 -10.37 1.44 1.35
C SER A 127 -9.04 2.12 1.01
N LEU A 128 -7.94 1.35 1.03
CA LEU A 128 -6.60 1.89 0.76
C LEU A 128 -6.37 2.23 -0.72
N MET A 129 -7.12 1.61 -1.62
CA MET A 129 -7.00 1.81 -3.06
C MET A 129 -8.09 2.71 -3.64
N PHE A 130 -9.05 3.15 -2.82
CA PHE A 130 -10.26 3.87 -3.27
C PHE A 130 -11.01 3.15 -4.38
N VAL A 131 -11.12 1.83 -4.25
CA VAL A 131 -11.87 1.00 -5.19
C VAL A 131 -12.88 0.14 -4.43
N SER A 132 -13.82 -0.46 -5.16
CA SER A 132 -14.75 -1.40 -4.54
C SER A 132 -14.02 -2.66 -4.06
N LEU A 133 -14.60 -3.33 -3.05
CA LEU A 133 -14.13 -4.65 -2.62
C LEU A 133 -14.00 -5.63 -3.80
N ARG A 134 -14.97 -5.57 -4.73
CA ARG A 134 -14.95 -6.40 -5.94
C ARG A 134 -13.78 -6.08 -6.86
N ALA A 135 -13.40 -4.81 -7.00
CA ALA A 135 -12.22 -4.44 -7.78
C ALA A 135 -10.93 -5.03 -7.19
N VAL A 136 -10.83 -5.11 -5.86
CA VAL A 136 -9.72 -5.80 -5.17
C VAL A 136 -9.74 -7.30 -5.46
N GLU A 137 -10.90 -7.96 -5.38
CA GLU A 137 -11.03 -9.39 -5.70
C GLU A 137 -10.61 -9.70 -7.15
N VAL A 138 -11.03 -8.88 -8.11
CA VAL A 138 -10.62 -8.98 -9.51
C VAL A 138 -9.12 -8.73 -9.64
N GLY A 139 -8.56 -7.75 -8.93
CA GLY A 139 -7.12 -7.51 -8.81
C GLY A 139 -6.37 -8.75 -8.35
N ARG A 140 -6.80 -9.37 -7.25
CA ARG A 140 -6.20 -10.61 -6.70
C ARG A 140 -6.28 -11.77 -7.68
N SER A 141 -7.40 -11.93 -8.38
CA SER A 141 -7.54 -12.97 -9.41
C SER A 141 -6.55 -12.77 -10.56
N ARG A 142 -6.39 -11.53 -11.05
CA ARG A 142 -5.39 -11.19 -12.07
C ARG A 142 -3.97 -11.39 -11.55
N LEU A 143 -3.69 -10.99 -10.32
CA LEU A 143 -2.39 -11.14 -9.69
C LEU A 143 -1.98 -12.62 -9.58
N ARG A 144 -2.90 -13.51 -9.17
CA ARG A 144 -2.65 -14.96 -9.14
C ARG A 144 -2.20 -15.50 -10.50
N LYS A 145 -2.85 -15.07 -11.59
CA LYS A 145 -2.46 -15.46 -12.95
C LYS A 145 -1.07 -14.93 -13.31
N ARG A 146 -0.75 -13.69 -12.95
CA ARG A 146 0.57 -13.08 -13.21
C ARG A 146 1.70 -13.72 -12.41
N LEU A 147 1.41 -14.21 -11.22
CA LEU A 147 2.34 -14.95 -10.35
C LEU A 147 2.42 -16.45 -10.68
N GLY A 148 1.64 -16.94 -11.65
CA GLY A 148 1.63 -18.36 -12.03
C GLY A 148 1.06 -19.28 -10.95
N LEU A 149 0.18 -18.80 -10.08
CA LEU A 149 -0.35 -19.58 -8.96
C LEU A 149 -1.49 -20.51 -9.38
N GLU A 150 -1.41 -21.76 -8.92
CA GLU A 150 -2.49 -22.75 -9.00
C GLU A 150 -3.68 -22.35 -8.12
N LYS A 151 -4.83 -23.01 -8.30
CA LYS A 151 -6.08 -22.65 -7.65
C LYS A 151 -6.03 -22.87 -6.14
N GLU A 152 -5.28 -23.89 -5.72
CA GLU A 152 -5.13 -24.37 -4.35
C GLU A 152 -4.11 -23.54 -3.56
N GLN A 153 -3.19 -22.84 -4.24
CA GLN A 153 -2.14 -22.08 -3.59
C GLN A 153 -2.69 -20.83 -2.88
N ASN A 154 -2.24 -20.56 -1.66
CA ASN A 154 -2.67 -19.36 -0.95
C ASN A 154 -1.86 -18.14 -1.41
N LEU A 155 -2.53 -17.15 -2.02
CA LEU A 155 -1.89 -15.93 -2.53
C LEU A 155 -1.15 -15.16 -1.42
N ILE A 156 -1.75 -15.05 -0.23
CA ILE A 156 -1.13 -14.32 0.88
C ILE A 156 0.11 -15.08 1.34
N ALA A 157 0.00 -16.38 1.59
CA ALA A 157 1.14 -17.19 2.01
C ALA A 157 2.29 -17.14 0.98
N PHE A 158 1.96 -17.18 -0.31
CA PHE A 158 2.95 -17.02 -1.37
C PHE A 158 3.68 -15.68 -1.26
N ILE A 159 2.94 -14.57 -1.17
CA ILE A 159 3.54 -13.22 -1.02
C ILE A 159 4.35 -13.09 0.28
N GLN A 160 3.95 -13.75 1.37
CA GLN A 160 4.69 -13.75 2.64
C GLN A 160 6.03 -14.49 2.56
N ASN A 161 6.17 -15.41 1.61
CA ASN A 161 7.37 -16.20 1.39
C ASN A 161 8.27 -15.65 0.27
N ILE A 162 7.86 -14.54 -0.37
CA ILE A 162 8.76 -13.72 -1.19
C ILE A 162 9.65 -12.92 -0.27
#